data_AF-A0A957KVQ1-F1
#
_entry.id   AF-A0A957KVQ1-F1
#
_cell.length_a   1.000
_cell.length_b   1.000
_cell.length_c   1.000
_cell.angle_alpha   90.00
_cell.angle_beta   90.00
_cell.angle_gamma   90.00
#
_symmetry.space_group_name_H-M   'P 1'
#
loop_
_entity.id
_entity.type
_entity.pdbx_description
1 polymer ?
#
loop_
_entity_poly.entity_id
_entity_poly.type
_entity_poly.pdbx_seq_one_letter_code
_entity_poly.pdbx_strand_id
1 'polypeptide(L)'
;GHSMGGAIALDFALAYEHRLAGIVVVGAGARMKVSPTLLDGIVNDFLGTTEMIVDYSYDAATPADEKEIYLRHLRENDPAAMYNDFVAVESYDVRDRITTLEVPSLILCGRNDRMTPPALSIALHESIEGSRLHIVEGASHNVMLEKPDEVAEQIGCFIETLTDLFVAG
;
A
#
# COMPACT_ATOMS: atom_id res chain seq x y z
N GLY A 1 1.53 0.81 6.89
CA GLY A 1 2.07 1.60 5.77
C GLY A 1 1.24 1.38 4.53
N HIS A 2 1.04 2.42 3.72
CA HIS A 2 0.35 2.35 2.42
C HIS A 2 1.34 2.40 1.26
N SER A 3 1.11 1.61 0.21
CA SER A 3 1.89 1.61 -1.03
C SER A 3 3.39 1.44 -0.76
N MET A 4 4.25 2.38 -1.17
CA MET A 4 5.68 2.39 -0.80
C MET A 4 5.91 2.31 0.71
N GLY A 5 5.08 2.99 1.52
CA GLY A 5 5.11 2.88 2.98
C GLY A 5 4.72 1.48 3.48
N GLY A 6 3.99 0.70 2.70
CA GLY A 6 3.75 -0.73 2.93
C GLY A 6 5.01 -1.56 2.73
N ALA A 7 5.76 -1.32 1.66
CA ALA A 7 7.08 -1.95 1.45
C ALA A 7 8.05 -1.61 2.58
N ILE A 8 8.11 -0.34 3.00
CA ILE A 8 8.95 0.09 4.13
C ILE A 8 8.53 -0.62 5.43
N ALA A 9 7.22 -0.74 5.69
CA ALA A 9 6.72 -1.42 6.88
C ALA A 9 7.11 -2.91 6.89
N LEU A 10 7.01 -3.58 5.73
CA LEU A 10 7.43 -4.97 5.57
C LEU A 10 8.94 -5.14 5.78
N ASP A 11 9.77 -4.31 5.15
CA ASP A 11 11.23 -4.38 5.30
C ASP A 11 11.66 -4.11 6.75
N PHE A 12 11.04 -3.10 7.39
CA PHE A 12 11.27 -2.82 8.80
C PHE A 12 10.87 -4.00 9.69
N ALA A 13 9.73 -4.64 9.43
CA ALA A 13 9.28 -5.80 10.19
C ALA A 13 10.22 -7.00 10.03
N LEU A 14 10.72 -7.26 8.82
CA LEU A 14 11.72 -8.30 8.58
C LEU A 14 13.05 -8.06 9.31
N ALA A 15 13.44 -6.79 9.50
CA ALA A 15 14.67 -6.44 10.20
C ALA A 15 14.51 -6.34 11.73
N TYR A 16 13.31 -5.97 12.21
CA TYR A 16 13.09 -5.54 13.60
C TYR A 16 11.76 -6.05 14.19
N GLU A 17 11.33 -7.27 13.85
CA GLU A 17 10.06 -7.86 14.29
C GLU A 17 9.78 -7.72 15.79
N HIS A 18 10.78 -7.93 16.65
CA HIS A 18 10.69 -7.82 18.11
C HIS A 18 10.30 -6.43 18.63
N ARG A 19 10.27 -5.41 17.76
CA ARG A 19 9.87 -4.03 18.06
C ARG A 19 8.40 -3.75 17.75
N LEU A 20 7.68 -4.71 17.16
CA LEU A 20 6.35 -4.53 16.61
C LEU A 20 5.34 -5.43 17.30
N ALA A 21 4.21 -4.85 17.71
CA ALA A 21 3.04 -5.61 18.13
C ALA A 21 2.27 -6.19 16.93
N GLY A 22 2.37 -5.55 15.77
CA GLY A 22 1.70 -5.93 14.54
C GLY A 22 1.97 -4.91 13.43
N ILE A 23 1.64 -5.27 12.19
CA ILE A 23 1.73 -4.37 11.04
C ILE A 23 0.42 -4.32 10.26
N VAL A 24 0.11 -3.14 9.70
CA VAL A 24 -0.96 -2.96 8.71
C VAL A 24 -0.32 -2.56 7.40
N VAL A 25 -0.56 -3.33 6.35
CA VAL A 25 -0.02 -3.13 4.99
C VAL A 25 -1.19 -2.83 4.06
N VAL A 26 -1.19 -1.65 3.43
CA VAL A 26 -2.32 -1.19 2.61
C VAL A 26 -1.85 -0.99 1.16
N GLY A 27 -2.48 -1.65 0.19
CA GLY A 27 -2.18 -1.48 -1.24
C GLY A 27 -0.72 -1.75 -1.58
N ALA A 28 -0.12 -2.82 -1.04
CA ALA A 28 1.27 -3.16 -1.29
C ALA A 28 1.48 -4.69 -1.38
N GLY A 29 2.67 -5.09 -1.83
CA GLY A 29 3.11 -6.48 -1.92
C GLY A 29 4.62 -6.64 -1.63
N ALA A 30 5.08 -7.89 -1.53
CA ALA A 30 6.50 -8.21 -1.28
C ALA A 30 7.44 -7.85 -2.47
N ARG A 31 6.87 -7.61 -3.65
CA ARG A 31 7.50 -7.01 -4.83
C ARG A 31 6.44 -6.22 -5.58
N MET A 32 6.73 -4.99 -5.95
CA MET A 32 5.83 -4.14 -6.72
C MET A 32 6.56 -3.58 -7.93
N LYS A 33 6.06 -3.89 -9.13
CA LYS A 33 6.66 -3.38 -10.37
C LYS A 33 6.15 -1.98 -10.69
N VAL A 34 7.07 -1.09 -11.05
CA VAL A 34 6.74 0.24 -11.56
C VAL A 34 6.81 0.21 -13.08
N SER A 35 5.77 0.73 -13.73
CA SER A 35 5.73 0.83 -15.19
C SER A 35 6.86 1.73 -15.71
N PRO A 36 7.61 1.32 -16.75
CA PRO A 36 8.59 2.20 -17.40
C PRO A 36 7.96 3.51 -17.90
N THR A 37 6.68 3.51 -18.27
CA THR A 37 5.95 4.72 -18.67
C THR A 37 5.82 5.72 -17.53
N LEU A 38 5.60 5.26 -16.29
CA LEU A 38 5.52 6.16 -15.13
C LEU A 38 6.91 6.74 -14.82
N LEU A 39 7.96 5.92 -14.86
CA LEU A 39 9.33 6.38 -14.61
C LEU A 39 9.80 7.42 -15.64
N ASP A 40 9.59 7.14 -16.93
CA ASP A 40 9.92 8.08 -18.01
C ASP A 40 9.08 9.36 -17.92
N GLY A 41 7.78 9.18 -17.67
CA GLY A 41 6.83 10.27 -17.55
C GLY A 41 7.13 11.23 -16.40
N ILE A 42 7.60 10.76 -15.24
CA ILE A 42 8.00 11.65 -14.14
C ILE A 42 9.10 12.62 -14.58
N VAL A 43 10.02 12.19 -15.46
CA VAL A 43 11.14 13.00 -15.95
C VAL A 43 10.71 13.91 -17.11
N ASN A 44 9.91 13.39 -18.03
CA ASN A 44 9.66 14.03 -19.33
C ASN A 44 8.28 14.72 -19.43
N ASP A 45 7.29 14.29 -18.63
CA ASP A 45 5.92 14.81 -18.63
C ASP A 45 5.27 14.66 -17.23
N PHE A 46 5.79 15.41 -16.26
CA PHE A 46 5.35 15.30 -14.87
C PHE A 46 3.86 15.61 -14.70
N LEU A 47 3.32 16.59 -15.44
CA LEU A 47 1.91 16.99 -15.32
C LEU A 47 0.97 15.91 -15.86
N GLY A 48 1.26 15.32 -17.03
CA GLY A 48 0.47 14.21 -17.55
C GLY A 48 0.62 12.94 -16.73
N THR A 49 1.82 12.69 -16.20
CA THR A 49 2.08 11.50 -15.38
C THR A 49 1.37 11.55 -14.04
N THR A 50 1.31 12.73 -13.40
CA THR A 50 0.54 12.90 -12.16
C THR A 50 -0.96 12.69 -12.37
N GLU A 51 -1.51 13.09 -13.52
CA GLU A 51 -2.90 12.78 -13.89
C GLU A 51 -3.12 11.27 -14.07
N MET A 52 -2.19 10.58 -14.73
CA MET A 52 -2.23 9.12 -14.89
C MET A 52 -2.18 8.39 -13.53
N ILE A 53 -1.31 8.83 -12.61
CA ILE A 53 -1.23 8.28 -11.26
C ILE A 53 -2.57 8.43 -10.53
N VAL A 54 -3.21 9.59 -10.62
CA VAL A 54 -4.54 9.82 -10.01
C VAL A 54 -5.60 8.90 -10.62
N ASP A 55 -5.64 8.75 -11.95
CA ASP A 55 -6.58 7.84 -12.63
C ASP A 55 -6.43 6.39 -12.19
N TYR A 56 -5.21 5.97 -11.88
CA TYR A 56 -4.93 4.60 -11.43
C TYR A 56 -5.16 4.43 -9.93
N SER A 57 -5.15 5.53 -9.17
CA SER A 57 -5.21 5.49 -7.70
C SER A 57 -6.62 5.59 -7.12
N TYR A 58 -7.62 5.92 -7.93
CA TYR A 58 -9.01 6.08 -7.52
C TYR A 58 -9.97 5.28 -8.38
N ASP A 59 -11.08 4.87 -7.79
CA ASP A 59 -12.24 4.33 -8.49
C ASP A 59 -12.85 5.39 -9.42
N ALA A 60 -13.45 4.95 -10.52
CA ALA A 60 -14.11 5.84 -11.47
C ALA A 60 -15.29 6.61 -10.82
N ALA A 61 -15.94 6.03 -9.82
CA ALA A 61 -17.07 6.63 -9.10
C ALA A 61 -16.65 7.72 -8.10
N THR A 62 -15.36 7.81 -7.75
CA THR A 62 -14.89 8.80 -6.78
C THR A 62 -15.04 10.23 -7.31
N PRO A 63 -15.57 11.18 -6.52
CA PRO A 63 -15.82 12.56 -6.96
C PRO A 63 -14.59 13.25 -7.54
N ALA A 64 -14.79 14.05 -8.59
CA ALA A 64 -13.70 14.69 -9.31
C ALA A 64 -12.95 15.73 -8.47
N ASP A 65 -13.64 16.41 -7.56
CA ASP A 65 -13.06 17.38 -6.63
C ASP A 65 -12.13 16.72 -5.60
N GLU A 66 -12.45 15.51 -5.14
CA GLU A 66 -11.54 14.72 -4.28
C GLU A 66 -10.25 14.32 -5.03
N LYS A 67 -10.39 13.86 -6.29
CA LYS A 67 -9.25 13.54 -7.16
C LYS A 67 -8.38 14.76 -7.44
N GLU A 68 -8.99 15.93 -7.64
CA GLU A 68 -8.29 17.19 -7.89
C GLU A 68 -7.47 17.65 -6.68
N ILE A 69 -7.98 17.46 -5.46
CA ILE A 69 -7.23 17.74 -4.24
C ILE A 69 -5.98 16.85 -4.16
N TYR A 70 -6.11 15.56 -4.47
CA TYR A 70 -4.97 14.64 -4.49
C TYR A 70 -3.95 15.02 -5.58
N LEU A 71 -4.42 15.31 -6.80
CA LEU A 71 -3.59 15.74 -7.92
C LEU A 71 -2.77 16.99 -7.57
N ARG A 72 -3.38 17.96 -6.90
CA ARG A 72 -2.68 19.18 -6.44
C ARG A 72 -1.52 18.86 -5.52
N HIS A 73 -1.74 18.07 -4.47
CA HIS A 73 -0.67 17.67 -3.56
C HIS A 73 0.39 16.83 -4.26
N LEU A 74 0.00 15.95 -5.19
CA LEU A 74 0.95 15.14 -5.96
C LEU A 74 1.91 16.04 -6.76
N ARG A 75 1.40 17.15 -7.33
CA ARG A 75 2.17 18.14 -8.10
C ARG A 75 3.04 19.07 -7.24
N GLU A 76 2.85 19.09 -5.92
CA GLU A 76 3.73 19.83 -5.00
C GLU A 76 5.04 19.08 -4.71
N ASN A 77 5.12 17.79 -5.06
CA ASN A 77 6.33 17.00 -4.88
C ASN A 77 7.42 17.39 -5.89
N ASP A 78 8.67 17.28 -5.45
CA ASP A 78 9.82 17.38 -6.34
C ASP A 78 9.85 16.16 -7.30
N PRO A 79 9.88 16.36 -8.62
CA PRO A 79 9.86 15.25 -9.59
C PRO A 79 11.07 14.31 -9.45
N ALA A 80 12.25 14.82 -9.07
CA ALA A 80 13.43 13.97 -8.90
C ALA A 80 13.30 13.10 -7.64
N ALA A 81 12.73 13.62 -6.56
CA ALA A 81 12.37 12.84 -5.38
C ALA A 81 11.35 11.73 -5.73
N MET A 82 10.27 12.08 -6.42
CA MET A 82 9.26 11.09 -6.84
C MET A 82 9.83 10.01 -7.76
N TYR A 83 10.72 10.39 -8.68
CA TYR A 83 11.42 9.43 -9.54
C TYR A 83 12.25 8.44 -8.71
N ASN A 84 13.04 8.95 -7.76
CA ASN A 84 13.87 8.12 -6.89
C ASN A 84 13.03 7.19 -6.01
N ASP A 85 11.89 7.66 -5.49
CA ASP A 85 10.94 6.84 -4.75
C ASP A 85 10.41 5.68 -5.61
N PHE A 86 10.03 5.97 -6.86
CA PHE A 86 9.54 4.94 -7.79
C PHE A 86 10.64 3.96 -8.20
N VAL A 87 11.88 4.41 -8.36
CA VAL A 87 13.04 3.53 -8.58
C VAL A 87 13.30 2.64 -7.35
N ALA A 88 13.15 3.16 -6.13
CA ALA A 88 13.27 2.39 -4.91
C ALA A 88 12.19 1.30 -4.83
N VAL A 89 10.94 1.64 -5.15
CA VAL A 89 9.83 0.67 -5.24
C VAL A 89 10.12 -0.40 -6.30
N GLU A 90 10.60 -0.02 -7.48
CA GLU A 90 10.93 -0.98 -8.54
C GLU A 90 12.08 -1.93 -8.13
N SER A 91 13.02 -1.46 -7.32
CA SER A 91 14.15 -2.26 -6.85
C SER A 91 13.83 -3.12 -5.63
N TYR A 92 12.71 -2.86 -4.96
CA TYR A 92 12.29 -3.56 -3.75
C TYR A 92 11.76 -4.96 -4.06
N ASP A 93 12.43 -5.99 -3.55
CA ASP A 93 11.98 -7.39 -3.61
C ASP A 93 12.37 -8.11 -2.31
N VAL A 94 11.38 -8.58 -1.57
CA VAL A 94 11.59 -9.36 -0.33
C VAL A 94 10.89 -10.71 -0.39
N ARG A 95 10.47 -11.17 -1.57
CA ARG A 95 9.72 -12.43 -1.73
C ARG A 95 10.47 -13.65 -1.20
N ASP A 96 11.80 -13.60 -1.18
CA ASP A 96 12.69 -14.65 -0.65
C ASP A 96 12.74 -14.71 0.87
N ARG A 97 12.40 -13.62 1.56
CA ARG A 97 12.46 -13.49 3.03
C ARG A 97 11.09 -13.33 3.68
N ILE A 98 10.07 -12.93 2.93
CA ILE A 98 8.77 -12.56 3.51
C ILE A 98 8.08 -13.71 4.25
N THR A 99 8.37 -14.96 3.88
CA THR A 99 7.83 -16.16 4.53
C THR A 99 8.36 -16.40 5.94
N THR A 100 9.40 -15.67 6.36
CA THR A 100 9.94 -15.77 7.73
C THR A 100 9.30 -14.78 8.69
N LEU A 101 8.36 -13.94 8.22
CA LEU A 101 7.76 -12.92 9.05
C LEU A 101 6.69 -13.53 9.95
N GLU A 102 6.88 -13.44 11.27
CA GLU A 102 5.94 -13.97 12.28
C GLU A 102 5.06 -12.87 12.93
N VAL A 103 5.33 -11.60 12.62
CA VAL A 103 4.60 -10.46 13.18
C VAL A 103 3.13 -10.51 12.73
N PRO A 104 2.15 -10.37 13.65
CA PRO A 104 0.75 -10.25 13.28
C PRO A 104 0.54 -9.18 12.20
N SER A 105 -0.12 -9.56 11.12
CA SER A 105 -0.18 -8.74 9.91
C SER A 105 -1.61 -8.61 9.40
N LEU A 106 -2.08 -7.37 9.23
CA LEU A 106 -3.29 -7.06 8.47
C LEU A 106 -2.89 -6.50 7.10
N ILE A 107 -3.46 -7.07 6.05
CA ILE A 107 -3.26 -6.68 4.66
C ILE A 107 -4.59 -6.16 4.12
N LEU A 108 -4.58 -4.94 3.59
CA LEU A 108 -5.73 -4.24 3.03
C LEU A 108 -5.44 -3.86 1.57
N CYS A 109 -6.41 -3.99 0.67
CA CYS A 109 -6.32 -3.40 -0.67
C CYS A 109 -7.70 -3.10 -1.23
N GLY A 110 -7.81 -2.11 -2.11
CA GLY A 110 -9.03 -1.89 -2.88
C GLY A 110 -9.18 -2.93 -4.00
N ARG A 111 -10.40 -3.41 -4.24
CA ARG A 111 -10.70 -4.36 -5.33
C ARG A 111 -10.25 -3.85 -6.70
N ASN A 112 -10.36 -2.54 -6.92
CA ASN A 112 -10.13 -1.88 -8.21
C ASN A 112 -8.75 -1.22 -8.28
N ASP A 113 -7.83 -1.55 -7.36
CA ASP A 113 -6.48 -0.98 -7.33
C ASP A 113 -5.72 -1.32 -8.63
N ARG A 114 -5.39 -0.28 -9.41
CA ARG A 114 -4.63 -0.39 -10.67
C ARG A 114 -3.15 -0.09 -10.49
N MET A 115 -2.76 0.54 -9.38
CA MET A 115 -1.37 0.83 -9.05
C MET A 115 -0.69 -0.43 -8.49
N THR A 116 -1.34 -1.10 -7.55
CA THR A 116 -0.88 -2.32 -6.91
C THR A 116 -2.02 -3.36 -6.89
N PRO A 117 -2.22 -4.10 -7.99
CA PRO A 117 -3.37 -4.98 -8.16
C PRO A 117 -3.58 -5.96 -7.00
N PRO A 118 -4.83 -6.31 -6.63
CA PRO A 118 -5.13 -7.17 -5.48
C PRO A 118 -4.39 -8.50 -5.43
N ALA A 119 -4.00 -9.03 -6.59
CA ALA A 119 -3.16 -10.23 -6.69
C ALA A 119 -1.86 -10.13 -5.87
N LEU A 120 -1.28 -8.92 -5.74
CA LEU A 120 -0.08 -8.70 -4.92
C LEU A 120 -0.38 -8.83 -3.42
N SER A 121 -1.51 -8.31 -2.96
CA SER A 121 -1.95 -8.45 -1.55
C SER A 121 -2.39 -9.88 -1.23
N ILE A 122 -3.01 -10.58 -2.18
CA ILE A 122 -3.34 -12.02 -2.06
C ILE A 122 -2.05 -12.83 -1.93
N ALA A 123 -1.08 -12.65 -2.83
CA ALA A 123 0.19 -13.35 -2.77
C ALA A 123 0.98 -13.04 -1.48
N LEU A 124 0.90 -11.79 -1.00
CA LEU A 124 1.50 -11.41 0.28
C LEU A 124 0.84 -12.16 1.46
N HIS A 125 -0.48 -12.23 1.48
CA HIS A 125 -1.24 -12.97 2.49
C HIS A 125 -0.91 -14.46 2.48
N GLU A 126 -0.84 -15.07 1.30
CA GLU A 126 -0.45 -16.48 1.13
C GLU A 126 1.00 -16.75 1.60
N SER A 127 1.86 -15.73 1.61
CA SER A 127 3.26 -15.86 2.02
C SER A 127 3.49 -15.62 3.51
N ILE A 128 2.60 -14.88 4.20
CA ILE A 128 2.76 -14.56 5.63
C ILE A 128 1.76 -15.40 6.43
N GLU A 129 2.28 -16.39 7.16
CA GLU A 129 1.46 -17.26 8.00
C GLU A 129 0.71 -16.45 9.07
N GLY A 130 -0.58 -16.77 9.27
CA GLY A 130 -1.42 -16.08 10.26
C GLY A 130 -1.80 -14.63 9.91
N SER A 131 -1.38 -14.10 8.76
CA SER A 131 -1.83 -12.79 8.30
C SER A 131 -3.34 -12.77 8.00
N ARG A 132 -3.94 -11.58 8.03
CA ARG A 132 -5.33 -11.35 7.65
C ARG A 132 -5.36 -10.53 6.37
N LEU A 133 -6.24 -10.90 5.44
CA LEU A 133 -6.48 -10.13 4.22
C LEU A 133 -7.91 -9.62 4.20
N HIS A 134 -8.08 -8.33 3.92
CA HIS A 134 -9.38 -7.75 3.61
C HIS A 134 -9.31 -6.94 2.32
N ILE A 135 -10.13 -7.31 1.34
CA ILE A 135 -10.24 -6.61 0.07
C ILE A 135 -11.49 -5.74 0.10
N VAL A 136 -11.29 -4.43 -0.02
CA VAL A 136 -12.35 -3.43 0.07
C VAL A 136 -13.03 -3.27 -1.28
N GLU A 137 -14.32 -3.56 -1.33
CA GLU A 137 -15.11 -3.48 -2.56
C GLU A 137 -15.45 -2.03 -2.93
N GLY A 138 -15.41 -1.73 -4.24
CA GLY A 138 -15.66 -0.38 -4.75
C GLY A 138 -14.63 0.67 -4.30
N ALA A 139 -13.38 0.25 -4.11
CA ALA A 139 -12.24 1.10 -3.81
C ALA A 139 -11.03 0.70 -4.66
N SER A 140 -10.12 1.64 -4.89
CA SER A 140 -8.87 1.52 -5.63
C SER A 140 -7.66 1.68 -4.69
N HIS A 141 -6.56 2.24 -5.18
CA HIS A 141 -5.29 2.34 -4.46
C HIS A 141 -5.38 3.21 -3.20
N ASN A 142 -6.10 4.32 -3.28
CA ASN A 142 -6.31 5.25 -2.17
C ASN A 142 -7.49 4.80 -1.28
N VAL A 143 -7.53 3.51 -0.93
CA VAL A 143 -8.63 2.86 -0.21
C VAL A 143 -9.02 3.58 1.09
N MET A 144 -8.06 4.17 1.80
CA MET A 144 -8.32 4.92 3.04
C MET A 144 -9.03 6.25 2.81
N LEU A 145 -8.92 6.83 1.61
CA LEU A 145 -9.62 8.05 1.23
C LEU A 145 -11.00 7.73 0.66
N GLU A 146 -11.15 6.60 -0.02
CA GLU A 146 -12.42 6.20 -0.67
C GLU A 146 -13.39 5.48 0.27
N LYS A 147 -12.87 4.70 1.22
CA LYS A 147 -13.64 3.91 2.20
C LYS A 147 -13.06 4.06 3.61
N PRO A 148 -12.98 5.30 4.15
CA PRO A 148 -12.31 5.58 5.42
C PRO A 148 -12.90 4.78 6.59
N ASP A 149 -14.24 4.68 6.68
CA ASP A 149 -14.92 4.01 7.79
C ASP A 149 -14.61 2.50 7.82
N GLU A 150 -14.68 1.84 6.65
CA GLU A 150 -14.39 0.40 6.54
C GLU A 150 -12.91 0.11 6.83
N VAL A 151 -11.99 0.94 6.31
CA VAL A 151 -10.56 0.80 6.60
C VAL A 151 -10.29 1.01 8.10
N ALA A 152 -10.92 2.01 8.72
CA ALA A 152 -10.76 2.29 10.14
C ALA A 152 -11.31 1.15 11.00
N GLU A 153 -12.47 0.59 10.64
CA GLU A 153 -13.06 -0.58 11.31
C GLU A 153 -12.11 -1.79 11.26
N GLN A 154 -11.58 -2.13 10.08
CA GLN A 154 -10.67 -3.27 9.94
C GLN A 154 -9.38 -3.09 10.76
N ILE A 155 -8.83 -1.88 10.78
CA ILE A 155 -7.66 -1.56 11.61
C ILE A 155 -8.01 -1.65 13.09
N GLY A 156 -9.16 -1.13 13.51
CA GLY A 156 -9.65 -1.21 14.89
C GLY A 156 -9.80 -2.65 15.38
N CYS A 157 -10.52 -3.48 14.63
CA CYS A 157 -10.69 -4.90 14.95
C CYS A 157 -9.34 -5.63 15.00
N PHE A 158 -8.39 -5.30 14.12
CA PHE A 158 -7.06 -5.89 14.17
C PHE A 158 -6.31 -5.51 15.45
N ILE A 159 -6.31 -4.22 15.83
CA ILE A 159 -5.67 -3.73 17.06
C ILE A 159 -6.24 -4.41 18.31
N GLU A 160 -7.56 -4.61 18.37
CA GLU A 160 -8.20 -5.33 19.48
C GLU A 160 -7.61 -6.74 19.63
N THR A 161 -7.41 -7.46 18.52
CA THR A 161 -6.83 -8.81 18.58
C THR A 161 -5.36 -8.85 18.99
N LEU A 162 -4.62 -7.74 18.87
CA LEU A 162 -3.26 -7.62 19.40
C LEU A 162 -3.25 -7.45 20.91
N THR A 163 -4.26 -6.79 21.47
CA THR A 163 -4.34 -6.51 22.91
C THR A 163 -4.59 -7.80 23.69
N ASP A 164 -5.41 -8.70 23.17
CA ASP A 164 -5.68 -10.01 23.76
C ASP A 164 -4.41 -10.89 23.84
N LEU A 165 -3.50 -10.76 22.87
CA LEU A 165 -2.21 -11.49 22.85
C LEU A 165 -1.29 -11.05 24.00
N PHE A 166 -1.35 -9.79 24.43
CA PHE A 166 -0.54 -9.29 25.55
C PHE A 166 -1.14 -9.55 26.93
N VAL A 167 -2.46 -9.77 27.02
CA VAL A 167 -3.15 -10.06 28.30
C VAL A 167 -3.12 -11.55 28.63
N ALA A 168 -2.98 -12.42 27.61
CA ALA A 168 -2.96 -13.87 27.76
C ALA A 168 -1.56 -14.48 28.03
N GLY A 169 -0.49 -13.68 28.03
CA GLY A 169 0.90 -14.09 28.30
C GLY A 169 1.42 -13.57 29.62
#